data_AF-A0A8H6HE92-F1
#
_entry.id   AF-A0A8H6HE92-F1
#
_cell.length_a   1.000
_cell.length_b   1.000
_cell.length_c   1.000
_cell.angle_alpha   90.00
_cell.angle_beta   90.00
_cell.angle_gamma   90.00
#
_symmetry.space_group_name_H-M   'P 1'
#
loop_
_entity.id
_entity.type
_entity.pdbx_description
1 polymer ?
#
loop_
_entity_poly.entity_id
_entity_poly.type
_entity_poly.pdbx_seq_one_letter_code
_entity_poly.pdbx_strand_id
1 'polypeptide(L)'
;MGISKLWEALRPAADVQSFSELITSDALTRRMNGESLPIIGVDASPLMYAAKAAAANKAREINSCTRIGRETEVACLRLSAEQWTRLPALIVVVFDGPQRPPVKRGKQVRSTQVHQLEPQFRELLETMGFYCETAPGEAEAHLAMLNKTGKIHYVLTCDSDVFLFGAETVIRTPHNSANRCYVSTPSPIVTSPVCL
;
A
#
# COMPACT_ATOMS: atom_id res chain seq x y z
N MET A 1 8.15 -7.15 -0.18
CA MET A 1 8.65 -7.68 1.10
C MET A 1 7.84 -8.94 1.41
N GLY A 2 7.89 -9.54 2.60
CA GLY A 2 7.06 -10.73 2.88
C GLY A 2 7.68 -12.12 2.79
N ILE A 3 6.86 -13.14 3.03
CA ILE A 3 7.19 -14.56 2.91
C ILE A 3 7.74 -14.86 1.51
N SER A 4 8.92 -15.50 1.46
CA SER A 4 9.59 -15.84 0.20
C SER A 4 8.68 -16.73 -0.67
N LYS A 5 8.58 -16.38 -1.97
CA LYS A 5 7.76 -17.07 -2.99
C LYS A 5 6.25 -17.09 -2.76
N LEU A 6 5.73 -16.46 -1.71
CA LEU A 6 4.27 -16.46 -1.48
C LEU A 6 3.51 -15.79 -2.64
N TRP A 7 4.01 -14.69 -3.18
CA TRP A 7 3.41 -14.05 -4.36
C TRP A 7 3.39 -14.94 -5.60
N GLU A 8 4.39 -15.82 -5.77
CA GLU A 8 4.43 -16.77 -6.88
C GLU A 8 3.38 -17.87 -6.68
N ALA A 9 3.23 -18.34 -5.44
CA ALA A 9 2.22 -19.33 -5.07
C ALA A 9 0.78 -18.78 -5.20
N LEU A 10 0.57 -17.49 -4.91
CA LEU A 10 -0.73 -16.83 -5.03
C LEU A 10 -1.06 -16.39 -6.46
N ARG A 11 -0.09 -16.38 -7.37
CA ARG A 11 -0.27 -15.91 -8.76
C ARG A 11 -1.44 -16.55 -9.50
N PRO A 12 -1.73 -17.86 -9.38
CA PRO A 12 -2.88 -18.49 -10.06
C PRO A 12 -4.24 -17.97 -9.57
N ALA A 13 -4.30 -17.42 -8.36
CA ALA A 13 -5.51 -16.84 -7.77
C ALA A 13 -5.52 -15.30 -7.83
N ALA A 14 -4.54 -14.70 -8.51
CA ALA A 14 -4.42 -13.25 -8.61
C ALA A 14 -5.01 -12.76 -9.93
N ASP A 15 -5.85 -11.73 -9.86
CA ASP A 15 -6.37 -11.03 -11.02
C ASP A 15 -5.43 -9.89 -11.41
N VAL A 16 -5.23 -9.72 -12.71
CA VAL A 16 -4.41 -8.64 -13.27
C VAL A 16 -5.34 -7.63 -13.91
N GLN A 17 -5.45 -6.47 -13.29
CA GLN A 17 -6.31 -5.39 -13.77
C GLN A 17 -5.72 -4.02 -13.40
N SER A 18 -6.15 -2.98 -14.11
CA SER A 18 -5.73 -1.62 -13.80
C SER A 18 -6.29 -1.18 -12.44
N PHE A 19 -5.42 -0.61 -11.60
CA PHE A 19 -5.82 -0.12 -10.29
C PHE A 19 -6.95 0.92 -10.38
N SER A 20 -6.87 1.86 -11.33
CA SER A 20 -7.91 2.87 -11.50
C SER A 20 -9.23 2.27 -11.97
N GLU A 21 -9.18 1.25 -12.83
CA GLU A 21 -10.37 0.61 -13.39
C GLU A 21 -11.11 -0.21 -12.34
N LEU A 22 -10.38 -1.00 -11.53
CA LEU A 22 -10.94 -1.72 -10.40
C LEU A 22 -11.69 -0.77 -9.45
N ILE A 23 -11.01 0.28 -9.00
CA ILE A 23 -11.59 1.18 -8.00
C ILE A 23 -12.76 1.98 -8.59
N THR A 24 -12.68 2.36 -9.87
CA THR A 24 -13.77 3.09 -10.53
C THR A 24 -14.99 2.19 -10.75
N SER A 25 -14.80 0.96 -11.22
CA SER A 25 -15.89 0.00 -11.42
C SER A 25 -16.58 -0.35 -10.10
N ASP A 26 -15.81 -0.61 -9.04
CA ASP A 26 -16.37 -0.87 -7.70
C ASP A 26 -17.13 0.35 -7.16
N ALA A 27 -16.56 1.56 -7.29
CA ALA A 27 -17.24 2.78 -6.87
C ALA A 27 -18.56 3.03 -7.60
N LEU A 28 -18.62 2.75 -8.91
CA LEU A 28 -19.85 2.86 -9.70
C LEU A 28 -20.89 1.84 -9.25
N THR A 29 -20.51 0.57 -9.08
CA THR A 29 -21.41 -0.49 -8.59
C THR A 29 -21.98 -0.14 -7.22
N ARG A 30 -21.13 0.28 -6.29
CA ARG A 30 -21.54 0.72 -4.94
C ARG A 30 -22.52 1.89 -5.02
N ARG A 31 -22.22 2.88 -5.87
CA ARG A 31 -23.10 4.04 -6.07
C ARG A 31 -24.48 3.62 -6.60
N MET A 32 -24.54 2.67 -7.53
CA MET A 32 -25.79 2.12 -8.06
C MET A 32 -26.60 1.39 -6.98
N ASN A 33 -25.91 0.73 -6.05
CA ASN A 33 -26.54 0.02 -4.91
C ASN A 33 -26.88 0.95 -3.73
N GLY A 34 -26.54 2.24 -3.78
CA GLY A 34 -26.73 3.17 -2.67
C GLY A 34 -25.72 2.99 -1.53
N GLU A 35 -24.61 2.32 -1.78
CA GLU A 35 -23.52 2.08 -0.83
C GLU A 35 -22.51 3.25 -0.81
N SER A 36 -21.66 3.26 0.22
CA SER A 36 -20.54 4.21 0.32
C SER A 36 -19.44 3.88 -0.69
N LEU A 37 -18.57 4.87 -0.94
CA LEU A 37 -17.38 4.67 -1.77
C LEU A 37 -16.47 3.57 -1.19
N PRO A 38 -15.68 2.89 -2.04
CA PRO A 38 -14.68 1.95 -1.57
C PRO A 38 -13.68 2.65 -0.65
N ILE A 39 -13.16 1.89 0.31
CA ILE A 39 -12.23 2.37 1.33
C ILE A 39 -10.97 1.53 1.18
N ILE A 40 -9.85 2.20 0.93
CA ILE A 40 -8.56 1.58 0.67
C ILE A 40 -7.65 1.89 1.86
N GLY A 41 -7.22 0.85 2.55
CA GLY A 41 -6.18 0.96 3.56
C GLY A 41 -4.80 0.83 2.92
N VAL A 42 -3.91 1.79 3.16
CA VAL A 42 -2.58 1.85 2.56
C VAL A 42 -1.51 1.65 3.62
N ASP A 43 -0.58 0.73 3.38
CA ASP A 43 0.61 0.57 4.20
C ASP A 43 1.66 1.64 3.84
N ALA A 44 1.94 2.55 4.79
CA ALA A 44 2.85 3.66 4.57
C ALA A 44 4.32 3.22 4.48
N SER A 45 4.70 2.16 5.21
CA SER A 45 6.09 1.76 5.38
C SER A 45 6.77 1.42 4.05
N PRO A 46 6.21 0.56 3.18
CA PRO A 46 6.70 0.31 1.84
C PRO A 46 7.01 1.55 0.99
N LEU A 47 6.16 2.58 1.08
CA LEU A 47 6.30 3.80 0.29
C LEU A 47 7.51 4.60 0.74
N MET A 48 7.72 4.73 2.06
CA MET A 48 8.89 5.40 2.62
C MET A 48 10.18 4.66 2.29
N TYR A 49 10.18 3.32 2.31
CA TYR A 49 11.33 2.52 1.87
C TYR A 49 11.63 2.73 0.38
N ALA A 50 10.61 2.76 -0.48
CA ALA A 50 10.76 3.00 -1.91
C ALA A 50 11.30 4.41 -2.20
N ALA A 51 10.79 5.43 -1.51
CA ALA A 51 11.23 6.81 -1.63
C ALA A 51 12.73 6.96 -1.28
N LYS A 52 13.17 6.35 -0.17
CA LYS A 52 14.58 6.30 0.23
C LYS A 52 15.46 5.60 -0.81
N ALA A 53 15.00 4.47 -1.34
CA ALA A 53 15.73 3.73 -2.36
C ALA A 53 15.87 4.57 -3.65
N ALA A 54 14.82 5.27 -4.07
CA ALA A 54 14.85 6.16 -5.23
C ALA A 54 15.83 7.33 -5.03
N ALA A 55 15.81 7.95 -3.85
CA ALA A 55 16.74 9.02 -3.49
C ALA A 55 18.20 8.55 -3.48
N ALA A 56 18.47 7.37 -2.92
CA ALA A 56 19.82 6.80 -2.91
C ALA A 56 20.33 6.49 -4.33
N ASN A 57 19.46 5.99 -5.21
CA ASN A 57 19.82 5.72 -6.61
C ASN A 57 20.14 7.02 -7.36
N LYS A 58 19.32 8.06 -7.19
CA LYS A 58 19.53 9.37 -7.85
C LYS A 58 20.76 10.10 -7.32
N ALA A 59 21.05 9.96 -6.02
CA ALA A 59 22.28 10.51 -5.43
C ALA A 59 23.56 9.87 -6.01
N ARG A 60 23.51 8.56 -6.29
CA ARG A 60 24.62 7.85 -6.95
C ARG A 60 24.82 8.28 -8.40
N GLU A 61 23.73 8.57 -9.11
CA GLU A 61 23.78 9.04 -10.51
C GLU A 61 24.41 10.44 -10.62
N ILE A 62 24.14 11.33 -9.65
CA ILE A 62 24.50 12.76 -9.73
C ILE A 62 25.68 13.12 -8.81
N ASN A 63 26.33 12.15 -8.14
CA ASN A 63 27.42 12.38 -7.17
C ASN A 63 27.11 13.43 -6.08
N SER A 64 25.84 13.60 -5.71
CA SER A 64 25.38 14.62 -4.75
C SER A 64 24.40 14.02 -3.75
N CYS A 65 24.77 14.03 -2.47
CA CYS A 65 24.24 13.08 -1.50
C CYS A 65 23.08 13.60 -0.63
N THR A 66 23.00 14.90 -0.31
CA THR A 66 22.20 15.35 0.85
C THR A 66 20.92 16.09 0.50
N ARG A 67 20.95 17.15 -0.33
CA ARG A 67 19.77 17.97 -0.62
C ARG A 67 18.83 17.34 -1.68
N ILE A 68 19.41 16.81 -2.76
CA ILE A 68 18.67 16.14 -3.84
C ILE A 68 17.99 14.86 -3.35
N GLY A 69 18.61 14.16 -2.39
CA GLY A 69 18.04 12.97 -1.77
C GLY A 69 16.70 13.27 -1.09
N ARG A 70 16.66 14.27 -0.19
CA ARG A 70 15.43 14.65 0.53
C ARG A 70 14.34 15.16 -0.40
N GLU A 71 14.67 16.01 -1.38
CA GLU A 71 13.70 16.49 -2.36
C GLU A 71 13.09 15.34 -3.18
N THR A 72 13.90 14.31 -3.47
CA THR A 72 13.43 13.11 -4.20
C THR A 72 12.55 12.22 -3.32
N GLU A 73 12.88 12.04 -2.04
CA GLU A 73 12.05 11.28 -1.09
C GLU A 73 10.64 11.87 -1.01
N VAL A 74 10.55 13.18 -0.75
CA VAL A 74 9.27 13.90 -0.65
C VAL A 74 8.52 13.87 -1.98
N ALA A 75 9.21 14.04 -3.11
CA ALA A 75 8.57 13.98 -4.44
C ALA A 75 7.94 12.60 -4.72
N CYS A 76 8.62 11.49 -4.39
CA CYS A 76 8.08 10.15 -4.56
C CYS A 76 6.80 9.93 -3.73
N LEU A 77 6.81 10.38 -2.48
CA LEU A 77 5.66 10.28 -1.57
C LEU A 77 4.49 11.15 -2.05
N ARG A 78 4.78 12.39 -2.48
CA ARG A 78 3.77 13.31 -3.04
C ARG A 78 3.12 12.74 -4.30
N LEU A 79 3.91 12.21 -5.23
CA LEU A 79 3.38 11.60 -6.45
C LEU A 79 2.48 10.40 -6.15
N SER A 80 2.80 9.61 -5.11
CA SER A 80 1.94 8.51 -4.67
C SER A 80 0.59 9.02 -4.16
N ALA A 81 0.62 10.05 -3.30
CA ALA A 81 -0.59 10.68 -2.78
C ALA A 81 -1.43 11.36 -3.87
N GLU A 82 -0.81 12.07 -4.82
CA GLU A 82 -1.47 12.69 -5.98
C GLU A 82 -2.18 11.67 -6.89
N GLN A 83 -1.71 10.42 -6.95
CA GLN A 83 -2.40 9.38 -7.70
C GLN A 83 -3.71 8.97 -7.01
N TRP A 84 -3.73 8.95 -5.68
CA TRP A 84 -4.91 8.54 -4.94
C TRP A 84 -6.01 9.60 -4.94
N THR A 85 -5.69 10.89 -5.04
CA THR A 85 -6.70 11.96 -5.14
C THR A 85 -7.56 11.86 -6.41
N ARG A 86 -7.11 11.09 -7.40
CA ARG A 86 -7.84 10.85 -8.65
C ARG A 86 -8.78 9.65 -8.59
N LEU A 87 -8.78 8.91 -7.49
CA LEU A 87 -9.60 7.72 -7.33
C LEU A 87 -10.94 8.06 -6.66
N PRO A 88 -12.06 7.46 -7.09
CA PRO A 88 -13.34 7.58 -6.40
C PRO A 88 -13.35 6.67 -5.16
N ALA A 89 -12.43 6.87 -4.22
CA ALA A 89 -12.27 6.06 -3.01
C ALA A 89 -11.86 6.91 -1.81
N LEU A 90 -12.22 6.44 -0.62
CA LEU A 90 -11.66 6.94 0.63
C LEU A 90 -10.34 6.22 0.91
N ILE A 91 -9.31 6.98 1.26
CA ILE A 91 -7.98 6.43 1.53
C ILE A 91 -7.65 6.61 3.00
N VAL A 92 -7.27 5.51 3.65
CA VAL A 92 -6.77 5.48 5.02
C VAL A 92 -5.33 5.00 4.99
N VAL A 93 -4.40 5.87 5.34
CA VAL A 93 -2.96 5.55 5.37
C VAL A 93 -2.60 5.12 6.79
N VAL A 94 -2.05 3.91 6.92
CA VAL A 94 -1.69 3.32 8.21
C VAL A 94 -0.17 3.29 8.35
N PHE A 95 0.31 3.86 9.45
CA PHE A 95 1.70 3.87 9.87
C PHE A 95 1.98 2.79 10.92
N ASP A 96 3.23 2.32 10.97
CA ASP A 96 3.67 1.39 12.01
C ASP A 96 3.60 2.05 13.41
N GLY A 97 3.26 1.23 14.39
CA GLY A 97 3.07 1.61 15.79
C GLY A 97 4.26 1.34 16.71
N PRO A 98 4.17 1.82 17.97
CA PRO A 98 5.23 1.67 18.95
C PRO A 98 5.43 0.22 19.44
N GLN A 99 4.42 -0.66 19.32
CA GLN A 99 4.50 -2.06 19.78
C GLN A 99 5.05 -3.01 18.71
N ARG A 100 5.73 -2.47 17.69
CA ARG A 100 6.35 -3.29 16.66
C ARG A 100 7.45 -4.18 17.27
N PRO A 101 7.50 -5.49 16.94
CA PRO A 101 8.53 -6.37 17.48
C PRO A 101 9.95 -5.90 17.07
N PRO A 102 10.92 -5.90 18.00
CA PRO A 102 12.28 -5.41 17.73
C PRO A 102 13.06 -6.33 16.78
N VAL A 103 12.64 -7.59 16.66
CA VAL A 103 13.21 -8.57 15.75
C VAL A 103 12.11 -9.05 14.80
N LYS A 104 12.31 -8.83 13.50
CA LYS A 104 11.42 -9.32 12.45
C LYS A 104 12.21 -10.25 11.52
N ARG A 105 11.75 -11.51 11.40
CA ARG A 105 12.37 -12.56 10.55
C ARG A 105 13.87 -12.74 10.79
N GLY A 106 14.28 -12.77 12.06
CA GLY A 106 15.68 -12.94 12.46
C GLY A 106 16.59 -11.73 12.21
N LYS A 107 16.02 -10.59 11.77
CA LYS A 107 16.75 -9.32 11.61
C LYS A 107 16.25 -8.30 12.63
N GLN A 108 17.19 -7.57 13.22
CA GLN A 108 16.89 -6.37 14.01
C GLN A 108 16.19 -5.35 13.12
N VAL A 109 15.02 -4.89 13.54
CA VAL A 109 14.29 -3.83 12.84
C VAL A 109 15.04 -2.52 13.09
N ARG A 110 15.80 -2.05 12.09
CA ARG A 110 16.47 -0.74 12.15
C ARG A 110 15.43 0.37 12.00
N SER A 111 14.78 0.69 13.11
CA SER A 111 13.69 1.66 13.24
C SER A 111 14.12 3.12 12.94
N THR A 112 15.38 3.48 13.19
CA THR A 112 15.80 4.88 13.30
C THR A 112 15.75 5.72 12.01
N GLN A 113 15.91 5.13 10.84
CA GLN A 113 16.01 5.92 9.59
C GLN A 113 14.67 6.10 8.87
N VAL A 114 13.70 5.19 9.05
CA VAL A 114 12.38 5.28 8.39
C VAL A 114 11.44 6.22 9.13
N HIS A 115 11.52 6.26 10.46
CA HIS A 115 10.76 7.24 11.26
C HIS A 115 11.10 8.70 10.94
N GLN A 116 12.21 9.00 10.27
CA GLN A 116 12.53 10.39 9.91
C GLN A 116 11.62 10.96 8.81
N LEU A 117 11.08 10.11 7.93
CA LEU A 117 10.16 10.55 6.86
C LEU A 117 8.70 10.54 7.29
N GLU A 118 8.37 9.72 8.28
CA GLU A 118 6.99 9.54 8.73
C GLU A 118 6.28 10.85 9.12
N PRO A 119 6.86 11.75 9.95
CA PRO A 119 6.19 13.00 10.31
C PRO A 119 5.88 13.87 9.09
N GLN A 120 6.84 14.01 8.17
CA GLN A 120 6.68 14.83 6.96
C GLN A 120 5.66 14.20 6.01
N PHE A 121 5.66 12.87 5.89
CA PHE A 121 4.71 12.17 5.04
C PHE A 121 3.29 12.27 5.60
N ARG A 122 3.13 12.10 6.90
CA ARG A 122 1.85 12.28 7.60
C ARG A 122 1.31 13.68 7.40
N GLU A 123 2.13 14.71 7.66
CA GLU A 123 1.74 16.11 7.47
C GLU A 123 1.29 16.40 6.04
N LEU A 124 2.02 15.87 5.05
CA LEU A 124 1.66 15.98 3.63
C LEU A 124 0.28 15.34 3.36
N LEU A 125 0.06 14.12 3.86
CA LEU A 125 -1.18 13.38 3.64
C LEU A 125 -2.38 14.06 4.30
N GLU A 126 -2.24 14.48 5.55
CA GLU A 126 -3.28 15.20 6.29
C GLU A 126 -3.63 16.53 5.60
N THR A 127 -2.62 17.25 5.10
CA THR A 127 -2.82 18.49 4.32
C THR A 127 -3.58 18.23 3.02
N MET A 128 -3.36 17.07 2.39
CA MET A 128 -4.10 16.65 1.19
C MET A 128 -5.51 16.09 1.50
N GLY A 129 -5.90 16.01 2.78
CA GLY A 129 -7.22 15.56 3.21
C GLY A 129 -7.35 14.05 3.39
N PHE A 130 -6.23 13.32 3.47
CA PHE A 130 -6.25 11.87 3.72
C PHE A 130 -6.37 11.55 5.21
N TYR A 131 -7.02 10.42 5.52
CA TYR A 131 -7.04 9.88 6.88
C TYR A 131 -5.71 9.18 7.17
N CYS A 132 -5.07 9.56 8.27
CA CYS A 132 -3.83 8.94 8.74
C CYS A 132 -4.06 8.28 10.09
N GLU A 133 -3.75 6.99 10.20
CA GLU A 133 -3.85 6.23 11.44
C GLU A 133 -2.48 5.63 11.81
N THR A 134 -2.24 5.45 13.10
CA THR A 134 -1.07 4.73 13.60
C THR A 134 -1.54 3.40 14.15
N ALA A 135 -1.02 2.31 13.60
CA ALA A 135 -1.31 0.97 14.12
C ALA A 135 -0.82 0.83 15.57
N PRO A 136 -1.35 -0.11 16.37
CA PRO A 136 -0.76 -0.44 17.66
C PRO A 136 0.65 -1.04 17.52
N GLY A 137 0.83 -1.90 16.51
CA GLY A 137 2.07 -2.63 16.21
C GLY A 137 2.45 -2.52 14.74
N GLU A 138 2.27 -3.56 13.95
CA GLU A 138 2.58 -3.51 12.51
C GLU A 138 1.39 -3.02 11.67
N ALA A 139 1.64 -2.13 10.71
CA ALA A 139 0.60 -1.58 9.84
C ALA A 139 -0.15 -2.67 9.06
N GLU A 140 0.57 -3.65 8.52
CA GLU A 140 -0.02 -4.78 7.78
C GLU A 140 -0.96 -5.65 8.62
N ALA A 141 -0.64 -5.87 9.90
CA ALA A 141 -1.51 -6.62 10.80
C ALA A 141 -2.79 -5.85 11.12
N HIS A 142 -2.67 -4.53 11.31
CA HIS A 142 -3.81 -3.66 11.54
C HIS A 142 -4.71 -3.57 10.29
N LEU A 143 -4.12 -3.36 9.12
CA LEU A 143 -4.82 -3.33 7.83
C LEU A 143 -5.55 -4.65 7.55
N ALA A 144 -4.91 -5.79 7.80
CA ALA A 144 -5.55 -7.09 7.65
C ALA A 144 -6.79 -7.22 8.55
N MET A 145 -6.71 -6.76 9.79
CA MET A 145 -7.85 -6.75 10.70
C MET A 145 -8.98 -5.81 10.23
N LEU A 146 -8.65 -4.61 9.76
CA LEU A 146 -9.63 -3.69 9.20
C LEU A 146 -10.33 -4.28 7.97
N ASN A 147 -9.58 -4.99 7.11
CA ASN A 147 -10.13 -5.62 5.92
C ASN A 147 -11.06 -6.79 6.29
N LYS A 148 -10.60 -7.69 7.15
CA LYS A 148 -11.38 -8.83 7.64
C LYS A 148 -12.67 -8.42 8.37
N THR A 149 -12.66 -7.27 9.05
CA THR A 149 -13.84 -6.74 9.75
C THR A 149 -14.74 -5.87 8.87
N GLY A 150 -14.42 -5.73 7.57
CA GLY A 150 -15.20 -4.94 6.61
C GLY A 150 -15.11 -3.42 6.80
N LYS A 151 -14.16 -2.93 7.61
CA LYS A 151 -13.92 -1.49 7.79
C LYS A 151 -13.20 -0.87 6.59
N ILE A 152 -12.37 -1.65 5.91
CA ILE A 152 -11.78 -1.31 4.62
C ILE A 152 -12.06 -2.40 3.61
N HIS A 153 -12.18 -2.02 2.35
CA HIS A 153 -12.51 -2.91 1.26
C HIS A 153 -11.27 -3.50 0.58
N TYR A 154 -10.16 -2.75 0.56
CA TYR A 154 -8.90 -3.15 -0.06
C TYR A 154 -7.70 -2.79 0.82
N VAL A 155 -6.68 -3.65 0.82
CA VAL A 155 -5.37 -3.35 1.41
C VAL A 155 -4.34 -3.11 0.31
N LEU A 156 -3.72 -1.94 0.28
CA LEU A 156 -2.66 -1.57 -0.64
C LEU A 156 -1.30 -1.76 0.05
N THR A 157 -0.56 -2.82 -0.30
CA THR A 157 0.77 -3.11 0.28
C THR A 157 1.65 -3.92 -0.68
N CYS A 158 2.96 -3.96 -0.42
CA CYS A 158 3.90 -4.85 -1.11
C CYS A 158 4.41 -6.00 -0.21
N ASP A 159 3.98 -6.03 1.05
CA ASP A 159 4.33 -7.09 2.00
C ASP A 159 3.26 -8.19 1.97
N SER A 160 3.69 -9.43 1.76
CA SER A 160 2.77 -10.58 1.73
C SER A 160 2.44 -11.11 3.12
N ASP A 161 3.09 -10.63 4.18
CA ASP A 161 2.74 -11.01 5.56
C ASP A 161 1.31 -10.58 5.91
N VAL A 162 0.75 -9.60 5.21
CA VAL A 162 -0.66 -9.19 5.33
C VAL A 162 -1.66 -10.36 5.20
N PHE A 163 -1.37 -11.36 4.38
CA PHE A 163 -2.21 -12.55 4.24
C PHE A 163 -2.14 -13.46 5.46
N LEU A 164 -0.98 -13.53 6.12
CA LEU A 164 -0.83 -14.30 7.37
C LEU A 164 -1.69 -13.71 8.49
N PHE A 165 -1.90 -12.39 8.47
CA PHE A 165 -2.80 -11.70 9.39
C PHE A 165 -4.28 -11.79 8.99
N GLY A 166 -4.59 -12.40 7.85
CA GLY A 166 -5.95 -12.68 7.40
C GLY A 166 -6.60 -11.60 6.54
N ALA A 167 -5.80 -10.79 5.82
CA ALA A 167 -6.36 -9.96 4.77
C ALA A 167 -6.93 -10.83 3.63
N GLU A 168 -8.08 -10.42 3.12
CA GLU A 168 -8.80 -11.10 2.06
C GLU A 168 -8.56 -10.39 0.73
N THR A 169 -8.72 -9.06 0.69
CA THR A 169 -8.62 -8.29 -0.56
C THR A 169 -7.36 -7.43 -0.57
N VAL A 170 -6.36 -7.84 -1.35
CA VAL A 170 -5.05 -7.17 -1.37
C VAL A 170 -4.69 -6.69 -2.76
N ILE A 171 -4.37 -5.41 -2.85
CA ILE A 171 -3.80 -4.75 -4.03
C ILE A 171 -2.30 -4.66 -3.79
N ARG A 172 -1.55 -5.43 -4.59
CA ARG A 172 -0.10 -5.45 -4.52
C ARG A 172 0.47 -4.21 -5.21
N THR A 173 1.16 -3.38 -4.44
CA THR A 173 1.98 -2.32 -5.04
C THR A 173 3.23 -2.91 -5.67
N PRO A 174 3.54 -2.54 -6.92
CA PRO A 174 4.74 -3.03 -7.58
C PRO A 174 6.00 -2.42 -6.97
N HIS A 175 7.03 -3.25 -6.80
CA HIS A 175 8.34 -2.82 -6.32
C HIS A 175 9.18 -2.09 -7.39
N ASN A 176 8.75 -2.13 -8.65
CA ASN A 176 9.51 -1.64 -9.79
C ASN A 176 8.57 -0.92 -10.75
N SER A 177 8.98 0.23 -11.29
CA SER A 177 8.18 1.07 -12.19
C SER A 177 7.72 0.38 -13.48
N ALA A 178 8.26 -0.80 -13.80
CA ALA A 178 7.91 -1.60 -14.97
C ALA A 178 6.73 -2.57 -14.77
N ASN A 179 6.34 -2.91 -13.54
CA ASN A 179 5.15 -3.73 -13.28
C ASN A 179 4.07 -2.83 -12.70
N ARG A 180 2.87 -2.79 -13.28
CA ARG A 180 1.70 -2.12 -12.67
C ARG A 180 0.88 -3.14 -11.88
N CYS A 181 0.12 -2.66 -10.90
CA CYS A 181 -0.45 -3.38 -9.76
C CYS A 181 -1.10 -4.75 -10.06
N TYR A 182 -0.90 -5.73 -9.16
CA TYR A 182 -1.65 -6.99 -9.13
C TYR A 182 -2.75 -6.86 -8.08
N VAL A 183 -3.97 -7.34 -8.34
CA VAL A 183 -5.03 -7.38 -7.33
C VAL A 183 -5.40 -8.84 -7.10
N SER A 184 -5.10 -9.37 -5.92
CA SER A 184 -5.57 -10.69 -5.53
C SER A 184 -6.89 -10.52 -4.78
N THR A 185 -7.98 -10.93 -5.43
CA THR A 185 -9.32 -11.06 -4.86
C THR A 185 -9.64 -12.55 -4.69
N PRO A 186 -10.02 -13.04 -3.49
CA PRO A 186 -10.64 -14.34 -3.35
C PRO A 186 -12.04 -14.27 -3.97
N SER A 187 -12.27 -15.09 -4.99
CA SER A 187 -13.48 -15.07 -5.82
C SER A 187 -14.73 -15.38 -4.99
N PRO A 188 -15.86 -14.66 -5.17
CA PRO A 188 -17.17 -15.25 -4.99
C PRO A 188 -17.52 -16.04 -6.26
N ILE A 189 -17.90 -17.30 -6.06
CA ILE A 189 -18.38 -18.21 -7.10
C ILE A 189 -19.61 -17.58 -7.79
N VAL A 190 -19.47 -17.08 -9.01
CA VAL A 190 -20.56 -17.00 -9.99
C VAL A 190 -20.01 -17.19 -11.41
N THR A 191 -20.65 -18.11 -12.12
CA THR A 191 -20.44 -18.58 -13.48
C THR A 191 -20.41 -17.47 -14.56
N SER A 192 -19.37 -17.50 -15.42
CA SER A 192 -19.30 -17.24 -16.89
C SER A 192 -20.34 -16.30 -17.57
N PRO A 193 -19.95 -15.43 -18.53
CA PRO A 193 -19.33 -15.90 -19.78
C PRO A 193 -18.09 -15.15 -20.29
N VAL A 194 -17.40 -15.90 -21.15
CA VAL A 194 -16.20 -15.63 -21.95
C VAL A 194 -16.31 -14.38 -22.82
N CYS A 195 -15.21 -13.64 -22.96
CA CYS A 195 -14.74 -13.09 -24.25
C CYS A 195 -13.24 -12.74 -24.15
N LEU A 196 -12.51 -13.20 -25.17
CA LEU A 196 -11.05 -13.20 -25.44
C LEU A 196 -10.14 -12.30 -24.60
#